data_AF-A0AAU8HTK4-F1
#
_entry.id   AF-A0AAU8HTK4-F1
#
_cell.length_a   1.000
_cell.length_b   1.000
_cell.length_c   1.000
_cell.angle_alpha   90.00
_cell.angle_beta   90.00
_cell.angle_gamma   90.00
#
_symmetry.space_group_name_H-M   'P 1'
#
loop_
_entity.id
_entity.type
_entity.pdbx_description
1 polymer ?
#
loop_
_entity_poly.entity_id
_entity_poly.type
_entity_poly.pdbx_seq_one_letter_code
_entity_poly.pdbx_strand_id
1 'polypeptide(L)' 'MDPYETLANAIILQSVKDYRASKHPSNRASIERFFRSGWFRVLTSIDGEKLIADLRRERDAE' A
#
# COMPACT_ATOMS: atom_id res chain seq x y z
N MET A 1 9.26 -5.80 -19.96
CA MET A 1 8.73 -5.82 -18.58
C MET A 1 8.59 -7.26 -18.17
N ASP A 2 9.10 -7.60 -16.99
CA ASP A 2 8.90 -8.92 -16.42
C ASP A 2 7.42 -9.06 -15.98
N PRO A 3 6.71 -10.16 -16.35
CA PRO A 3 5.32 -10.36 -15.96
C PRO A 3 5.08 -10.33 -14.45
N TYR A 4 6.05 -10.79 -13.63
CA TYR A 4 5.96 -10.78 -12.18
C TYR A 4 6.13 -9.38 -11.61
N GLU A 5 7.03 -8.58 -12.18
CA GLU A 5 7.19 -7.17 -11.83
C GLU A 5 5.90 -6.39 -12.13
N THR A 6 5.28 -6.68 -13.27
CA THR A 6 4.01 -6.05 -13.68
C THR A 6 2.89 -6.39 -12.70
N LEU A 7 2.80 -7.66 -12.30
CA LEU A 7 1.84 -8.12 -11.30
C LEU A 7 2.09 -7.50 -9.92
N ALA A 8 3.34 -7.47 -9.47
CA ALA A 8 3.73 -6.87 -8.20
C ALA A 8 3.32 -5.38 -8.14
N ASN A 9 3.63 -4.63 -9.19
CA ASN A 9 3.23 -3.23 -9.31
C ASN A 9 1.70 -3.06 -9.32
N ALA A 10 0.97 -3.93 -10.02
CA ALA A 10 -0.49 -3.89 -10.04
C ALA A 10 -1.11 -4.11 -8.66
N ILE A 11 -0.59 -5.07 -7.89
CA ILE A 11 -1.04 -5.36 -6.52
C ILE A 11 -0.80 -4.16 -5.60
N ILE A 12 0.39 -3.56 -5.68
CA ILE A 12 0.76 -2.39 -4.86
C ILE A 12 -0.14 -1.20 -5.20
N LEU A 13 -0.31 -0.88 -6.48
CA LEU A 13 -1.16 0.22 -6.93
C LEU A 13 -2.62 0.03 -6.52
N GLN A 14 -3.13 -1.20 -6.60
CA GLN A 14 -4.50 -1.49 -6.16
C GLN A 14 -4.64 -1.30 -4.65
N SER A 15 -3.67 -1.77 -3.86
CA SER A 15 -3.68 -1.62 -2.40
C SER A 15 -3.69 -0.15 -1.97
N VAL A 16 -2.98 0.72 -2.69
CA VAL A 16 -2.99 2.17 -2.46
C VAL A 16 -4.37 2.78 -2.79
N LYS A 17 -4.98 2.39 -3.91
CA LYS A 17 -6.34 2.84 -4.27
C LYS A 17 -7.37 2.41 -3.22
N ASP A 18 -7.28 1.16 -2.77
CA ASP A 18 -8.17 0.62 -1.75
C ASP A 18 -7.99 1.35 -0.41
N TYR A 19 -6.76 1.76 -0.06
CA TYR A 19 -6.51 2.57 1.13
C TYR A 19 -7.23 3.91 1.06
N ARG A 20 -7.10 4.62 -0.07
CA ARG A 20 -7.74 5.93 -0.30
C ARG A 20 -9.27 5.84 -0.35
N ALA A 21 -9.82 4.78 -0.94
CA ALA A 21 -11.26 4.56 -1.00
C ALA A 21 -11.87 4.09 0.34
N SER A 22 -11.04 3.58 1.25
CA SER A 22 -11.51 2.97 2.50
C SER A 22 -11.95 4.01 3.54
N LYS A 23 -13.26 4.07 3.77
CA LYS A 23 -13.86 4.90 4.83
C LYS A 23 -13.65 4.32 6.23
N HIS A 24 -13.49 3.00 6.36
CA HIS A 24 -13.40 2.33 7.66
C HIS A 24 -11.95 2.22 8.17
N PRO A 25 -11.65 2.62 9.42
CA PRO A 25 -10.31 2.51 9.99
C PRO A 25 -9.76 1.08 10.02
N SER A 26 -10.61 0.07 10.21
CA SER A 26 -10.23 -1.35 10.23
C SER A 26 -9.66 -1.84 8.89
N ASN A 27 -10.32 -1.47 7.79
CA ASN A 27 -9.87 -1.82 6.44
C ASN A 27 -8.53 -1.13 6.12
N ARG A 28 -8.37 0.13 6.54
CA ARG A 28 -7.09 0.84 6.44
C ARG A 28 -5.99 0.13 7.22
N ALA A 29 -6.26 -0.28 8.46
CA ALA A 29 -5.29 -1.01 9.28
C ALA A 29 -4.84 -2.34 8.65
N SER A 30 -5.76 -3.07 8.01
CA SER A 30 -5.43 -4.29 7.26
C SER A 30 -4.50 -4.02 6.07
N ILE A 31 -4.73 -2.93 5.34
CA ILE A 31 -3.90 -2.53 4.20
C ILE A 31 -2.52 -2.06 4.68
N GLU A 32 -2.44 -1.29 5.77
CA GLU A 32 -1.15 -0.93 6.35
C GLU A 32 -0.38 -2.15 6.86
N ARG A 33 -1.07 -3.15 7.40
CA ARG A 33 -0.45 -4.44 7.77
C ARG A 33 0.14 -5.14 6.55
N PHE A 34 -0.52 -5.07 5.39
CA PHE A 34 0.04 -5.56 4.14
C PHE A 34 1.32 -4.82 3.76
N PHE A 35 1.35 -3.48 3.80
CA PHE A 35 2.56 -2.70 3.50
C PHE A 35 3.72 -2.98 4.48
N ARG A 36 3.43 -3.35 5.73
CA ARG A 36 4.43 -3.77 6.73
C ARG A 36 4.93 -5.20 6.55
N SER A 37 4.19 -6.02 5.80
CA SER A 37 4.44 -7.45 5.70
C SER A 37 5.75 -7.77 4.96
N GLY A 38 6.31 -8.95 5.25
CA GLY A 38 7.44 -9.47 4.48
C GLY A 38 7.11 -9.67 3.00
N TRP A 39 5.84 -9.95 2.67
CA TRP A 39 5.42 -10.15 1.29
C TRP A 39 5.51 -8.85 0.47
N PHE A 40 5.18 -7.69 1.06
CA PHE A 40 5.39 -6.40 0.41
C PHE A 40 6.86 -6.14 0.08
N ARG A 41 7.79 -6.48 0.98
CA ARG A 41 9.24 -6.36 0.75
C ARG A 41 9.76 -7.29 -0.35
N VAL A 42 9.08 -8.40 -0.61
CA VAL A 42 9.41 -9.30 -1.72
C VAL A 42 8.92 -8.72 -3.04
N LEU A 43 7.76 -8.07 -3.04
CA LEU A 43 7.17 -7.48 -4.24
C LEU A 43 7.84 -6.16 -4.66
N THR A 44 8.41 -5.41 -3.71
CA THR A 44 9.04 -4.13 -3.99
C THR A 44 10.12 -3.76 -2.96
N SER A 45 11.08 -2.93 -3.39
CA SER A 45 12.09 -2.32 -2.51
C SER A 45 11.62 -1.00 -1.88
N ILE A 46 10.36 -0.60 -2.10
CA ILE A 46 9.78 0.61 -1.49
C ILE A 46 9.67 0.41 0.02
N ASP A 47 9.96 1.48 0.78
CA ASP A 47 9.75 1.51 2.22
C ASP A 47 8.26 1.63 2.55
N GLY A 48 7.68 0.53 3.04
CA GLY A 48 6.27 0.45 3.38
C GLY A 48 5.85 1.42 4.49
N GLU A 49 6.73 1.78 5.42
CA GLU A 49 6.39 2.77 6.47
C GLU A 49 6.29 4.18 5.88
N LYS A 50 7.19 4.54 4.94
CA LYS A 50 7.10 5.83 4.24
C LYS A 50 5.82 5.93 3.43
N LEU A 51 5.46 4.87 2.71
CA LEU A 51 4.20 4.84 1.95
C LEU A 51 2.98 5.05 2.86
N ILE A 52 2.95 4.40 4.03
CA ILE A 52 1.87 4.60 5.00
C ILE A 52 1.83 6.04 5.52
N ALA A 53 2.98 6.61 5.84
CA ALA A 53 3.07 7.99 6.33
C ALA A 53 2.52 8.99 5.31
N ASP A 54 2.90 8.84 4.04
CA ASP A 54 2.41 9.68 2.95
C ASP A 54 0.89 9.52 2.77
N LEU A 55 0.37 8.29 2.77
CA LEU A 55 -1.07 8.04 2.64
C LEU A 55 -1.89 8.60 3.80
N ARG A 56 -1.37 8.56 5.02
CA ARG A 56 -2.02 9.18 6.19
C ARG A 56 -2.02 10.69 6.05
N ARG A 57 -0.90 11.28 5.64
CA ARG A 57 -0.78 12.72 5.42
C ARG A 57 -1.70 13.22 4.30
N GLU A 58 -1.79 12.50 3.18
CA GLU A 58 -2.72 12.81 2.08
C GLU A 58 -4.16 12.91 2.62
N ARG A 59 -4.58 11.93 3.41
CA ARG A 59 -5.92 11.90 3.99
C ARG A 59 -6.16 13.01 5.02
N ASP A 60 -5.17 13.30 5.88
CA ASP A 60 -5.32 14.31 6.92
C ASP A 60 -5.24 15.75 6.36
N ALA A 61 -4.77 15.91 5.13
CA ALA A 61 -4.74 17.18 4.40
C ALA A 61 -6.02 17.47 3.58
N GLU A 62 -6.94 16.51 3.51
CA GLU A 62 -8.24 16.61 2.83
C GLU A 62 -9.39 16.77 3.84
#